data_AF-A0A2Z6RNR6-F1
#
_entry.id   AF-A0A2Z6RNR6-F1
#
_cell.length_a   1.000
_cell.length_b   1.000
_cell.length_c   1.000
_cell.angle_alpha   90.00
_cell.angle_beta   90.00
_cell.angle_gamma   90.00
#
_symmetry.space_group_name_H-M   'P 1'
#
loop_
_entity.id
_entity.type
_entity.pdbx_description
1 polymer ?
#
loop_
_entity_poly.entity_id
_entity_poly.type
_entity_poly.pdbx_seq_one_letter_code
_entity_poly.pdbx_strand_id
1 'polypeptide(L)'
;MADNNTLNITNSLEYECVEPIKKINDQADIDEWVKTEAFQRLMKFIELSNESVINRKISEPSHISELTQKIINMLDTILSWIDEIPPLDTPQRFGNKAFRTWFTRLEKNSIKLHQDILPEHLHGTIIELVAYFNGGFGNSTRIDYGSGHELSFVAWLCCLNLIGVIKQEDYTAAILKIFTKYLDLVRRLQRVYMLEPAGSHGVWGLDDHQFLSYYWGSAQLKDHPNLKPKSILSEDFVNMSKKGHFTNIHLYCMIFQEFKIGQKLIQDY
;
A
#
# COMPACT_ATOMS: atom_id res chain seq x y z
N MET A 1 24.97 25.33 -2.76
CA MET A 1 24.90 23.86 -2.74
C MET A 1 23.50 23.51 -3.19
N ALA A 2 23.36 22.95 -4.40
CA ALA A 2 22.07 22.66 -5.00
C ALA A 2 21.38 21.52 -4.24
N ASP A 3 20.10 21.71 -3.94
CA ASP A 3 19.25 20.80 -3.20
C ASP A 3 18.86 19.62 -4.12
N ASN A 4 19.73 18.60 -4.20
CA ASN A 4 19.56 17.42 -5.07
C ASN A 4 18.50 16.42 -4.58
N ASN A 5 17.64 16.80 -3.64
CA ASN A 5 16.66 15.92 -2.99
C ASN A 5 15.21 16.19 -3.38
N THR A 6 14.93 17.14 -4.27
CA THR A 6 13.56 17.53 -4.60
C THR A 6 13.10 16.86 -5.89
N LEU A 7 12.21 15.88 -5.76
CA LEU A 7 11.50 15.23 -6.87
C LEU A 7 10.36 16.11 -7.46
N ASN A 8 10.25 17.37 -7.03
CA ASN A 8 9.08 18.22 -7.27
C ASN A 8 8.93 18.63 -8.74
N ILE A 9 7.79 18.27 -9.35
CA ILE A 9 7.40 18.65 -10.71
C ILE A 9 6.79 20.07 -10.74
N THR A 10 6.52 20.68 -9.58
CA THR A 10 5.79 21.95 -9.46
C THR A 10 6.51 23.19 -10.03
N ASN A 11 7.73 23.04 -10.57
CA ASN A 11 8.46 24.11 -11.25
C ASN A 11 8.38 24.08 -12.80
N SER A 12 7.71 23.10 -13.43
CA SER A 12 7.52 23.12 -14.89
C SER A 12 6.18 23.75 -15.26
N LEU A 13 6.24 24.95 -15.84
CA LEU A 13 5.10 25.80 -16.22
C LEU A 13 4.11 25.23 -17.26
N GLU A 14 4.21 23.97 -17.71
CA GLU A 14 3.37 23.42 -18.81
C GLU A 14 3.10 21.90 -18.73
N TYR A 15 2.98 21.30 -17.54
CA TYR A 15 2.54 19.90 -17.47
C TYR A 15 1.00 19.79 -17.44
N GLU A 16 0.42 19.32 -18.54
CA GLU A 16 -1.01 18.97 -18.61
C GLU A 16 -1.22 17.56 -18.05
N CYS A 17 -1.99 17.46 -16.96
CA CYS A 17 -2.30 16.16 -16.36
C CYS A 17 -3.32 15.41 -17.21
N VAL A 18 -3.05 14.15 -17.51
CA VAL A 18 -3.89 13.31 -18.39
C VAL A 18 -4.21 11.96 -17.75
N GLU A 19 -5.26 11.30 -18.20
CA GLU A 19 -5.58 9.96 -17.70
C GLU A 19 -4.45 8.96 -18.03
N PRO A 20 -3.89 8.25 -17.03
CA PRO A 20 -2.85 7.26 -17.27
C PRO A 20 -3.34 6.12 -18.16
N ILE A 21 -2.55 5.80 -19.18
CA ILE A 21 -2.85 4.70 -20.11
C ILE A 21 -1.86 3.56 -19.95
N LYS A 22 -2.31 2.33 -20.23
CA LYS A 22 -1.44 1.15 -20.20
C LYS A 22 -0.32 1.28 -21.24
N LYS A 23 0.93 1.14 -20.78
CA LYS A 23 2.14 1.19 -21.62
C LYS A 23 2.96 -0.10 -21.64
N ILE A 24 2.77 -1.00 -20.66
CA ILE A 24 3.52 -2.25 -20.56
C ILE A 24 2.62 -3.41 -20.99
N ASN A 25 2.95 -4.06 -22.10
CA ASN A 25 2.19 -5.18 -22.67
C ASN A 25 3.02 -6.46 -22.76
N ASP A 26 4.33 -6.32 -22.97
CA ASP A 26 5.26 -7.44 -23.09
C ASP A 26 6.60 -7.18 -22.37
N GLN A 27 7.54 -8.11 -22.53
CA GLN A 27 8.86 -8.03 -21.89
C GLN A 27 9.71 -6.88 -22.43
N ALA A 28 9.60 -6.53 -23.72
CA ALA A 28 10.37 -5.43 -24.29
C ALA A 28 9.93 -4.08 -23.69
N ASP A 29 8.63 -3.93 -23.43
CA ASP A 29 8.12 -2.75 -22.72
C ASP A 29 8.66 -2.66 -21.28
N ILE A 30 8.85 -3.79 -20.59
CA ILE A 30 9.48 -3.83 -19.25
C ILE A 30 10.93 -3.37 -19.34
N ASP A 31 11.67 -3.88 -20.32
CA ASP A 31 13.09 -3.54 -20.52
C ASP A 31 13.28 -2.05 -20.82
N GLU A 32 12.28 -1.39 -21.42
CA GLU A 32 12.28 0.05 -21.60
C GLU A 32 11.79 0.81 -20.36
N TRP A 33 10.76 0.30 -19.70
CA TRP A 33 10.19 0.89 -18.48
C TRP A 33 11.25 1.17 -17.40
N VAL A 34 12.16 0.22 -17.16
CA VAL A 34 13.21 0.35 -16.13
C VAL A 34 14.21 1.49 -16.39
N LYS A 35 14.25 2.02 -17.62
CA LYS A 35 15.08 3.16 -18.01
C LYS A 35 14.36 4.50 -17.90
N THR A 36 13.04 4.49 -17.71
CA THR A 36 12.22 5.71 -17.71
C THR A 36 12.43 6.55 -16.45
N GLU A 37 12.17 7.84 -16.56
CA GLU A 37 12.18 8.75 -15.42
C GLU A 37 11.14 8.35 -14.36
N ALA A 38 9.97 7.85 -14.78
CA ALA A 38 8.93 7.40 -13.86
C ALA A 38 9.39 6.23 -12.98
N PHE A 39 10.10 5.25 -13.56
CA PHE A 39 10.72 4.17 -12.79
C PHE A 39 11.74 4.70 -11.79
N GLN A 40 12.63 5.60 -12.22
CA GLN A 40 13.66 6.18 -11.36
C GLN A 40 13.05 6.97 -10.19
N ARG A 41 12.01 7.79 -10.45
CA ARG A 41 11.28 8.54 -9.42
C ARG A 41 10.61 7.61 -8.41
N LEU A 42 9.95 6.55 -8.87
CA LEU A 42 9.28 5.56 -8.02
C LEU A 42 10.29 4.80 -7.14
N MET A 43 11.37 4.31 -7.72
CA MET A 43 12.42 3.61 -6.97
C MET A 43 13.06 4.54 -5.94
N LYS A 44 13.37 5.78 -6.33
CA LYS A 44 13.93 6.78 -5.41
C LYS A 44 12.99 7.06 -4.24
N PHE A 45 11.69 7.20 -4.49
CA PHE A 45 10.70 7.38 -3.43
C PHE A 45 10.65 6.18 -2.46
N ILE A 46 10.67 4.95 -2.99
CA ILE A 46 10.69 3.72 -2.18
C ILE A 46 11.96 3.63 -1.31
N GLU A 47 13.12 3.95 -1.87
CA GLU A 47 14.41 3.96 -1.16
C GLU A 47 14.44 5.01 -0.04
N LEU A 48 14.07 6.26 -0.34
CA LEU A 48 14.03 7.33 0.66
C LEU A 48 13.01 7.03 1.77
N SER A 49 11.88 6.44 1.40
CA SER A 49 10.88 5.96 2.37
C SER A 49 11.44 4.87 3.27
N ASN A 50 12.20 3.94 2.71
CA ASN A 50 12.87 2.87 3.45
C ASN A 50 13.90 3.43 4.45
N GLU A 51 14.72 4.39 4.04
CA GLU A 51 15.66 5.09 4.92
C GLU A 51 14.94 5.79 6.08
N SER A 52 13.78 6.39 5.82
CA SER A 52 13.00 7.14 6.81
C SER A 52 12.45 6.29 7.96
N VAL A 53 12.39 4.96 7.79
CA VAL A 53 11.83 4.02 8.79
C VAL A 53 12.87 3.12 9.44
N ILE A 54 14.15 3.29 9.12
CA ILE A 54 15.24 2.54 9.76
C ILE A 54 15.17 2.72 11.28
N ASN A 55 15.11 1.60 12.00
CA ASN A 55 15.06 1.56 13.46
C ASN A 55 13.90 2.32 14.11
N ARG A 56 12.80 2.52 13.38
CA ARG A 56 11.60 3.17 13.88
C ARG A 56 10.45 2.20 14.03
N LYS A 57 9.70 2.32 15.12
CA LYS A 57 8.50 1.50 15.38
C LYS A 57 7.24 2.21 14.91
N ILE A 58 6.22 1.46 14.50
CA ILE A 58 4.90 2.01 14.15
C ILE A 58 4.32 2.83 15.31
N SER A 59 4.54 2.38 16.56
CA SER A 59 4.06 3.03 17.79
C SER A 59 4.80 4.33 18.13
N GLU A 60 5.95 4.59 17.53
CA GLU A 60 6.71 5.79 17.84
C GLU A 60 5.99 7.05 17.34
N PRO A 61 6.10 8.16 18.07
CA PRO A 61 5.67 9.46 17.58
C PRO A 61 6.43 9.81 16.29
N SER A 62 5.70 10.27 15.29
CA SER A 62 6.25 10.81 14.04
C SER A 62 5.62 12.17 13.77
N HIS A 63 6.26 12.97 12.93
CA HIS A 63 5.60 14.14 12.35
C HIS A 63 4.31 13.68 11.64
N ILE A 64 3.21 14.41 11.82
CA ILE A 64 1.95 14.16 11.11
C ILE A 64 1.50 15.53 10.61
N SER A 65 1.67 15.77 9.31
CA SER A 65 1.12 16.94 8.64
C SER A 65 -0.41 16.87 8.56
N GLU A 66 -1.04 18.01 8.29
CA GLU A 66 -2.49 18.09 8.05
C GLU A 66 -2.90 17.14 6.91
N LEU A 67 -2.12 17.11 5.82
CA LEU A 67 -2.37 16.20 4.70
C LEU A 67 -2.29 14.74 5.13
N THR A 68 -1.25 14.36 5.87
CA THR A 68 -1.08 12.98 6.36
C THR A 68 -2.30 12.57 7.19
N GLN A 69 -2.78 13.43 8.08
CA GLN A 69 -3.98 13.16 8.87
C GLN A 69 -5.23 13.04 8.00
N LYS A 70 -5.40 13.90 6.99
CA LYS A 70 -6.51 13.82 6.03
C LYS A 70 -6.51 12.49 5.27
N ILE A 71 -5.34 12.02 4.82
CA ILE A 71 -5.21 10.72 4.14
C ILE A 71 -5.57 9.57 5.08
N ILE A 72 -5.14 9.60 6.34
CA ILE A 72 -5.51 8.58 7.33
C ILE A 72 -7.03 8.54 7.51
N ASN A 73 -7.68 9.69 7.70
CA ASN A 73 -9.12 9.78 7.85
C ASN A 73 -9.87 9.31 6.58
N MET A 74 -9.31 9.60 5.40
CA MET A 74 -9.83 9.13 4.11
C MET A 74 -9.80 7.60 4.05
N LEU A 75 -8.69 6.96 4.45
CA LEU A 75 -8.59 5.50 4.53
C LEU A 75 -9.54 4.90 5.57
N ASP A 76 -9.72 5.53 6.73
CA ASP A 76 -10.71 5.09 7.74
C ASP A 76 -12.14 5.13 7.19
N THR A 77 -12.47 6.15 6.40
CA THR A 77 -13.78 6.25 5.72
C THR A 77 -13.97 5.11 4.71
N ILE A 78 -12.94 4.82 3.92
CA ILE A 78 -13.01 3.73 2.93
C ILE A 78 -13.07 2.36 3.63
N LEU A 79 -12.38 2.21 4.76
CA LEU A 79 -12.41 1.02 5.60
C LEU A 79 -13.81 0.76 6.17
N SER A 80 -14.56 1.81 6.56
CA SER A 80 -15.92 1.67 7.09
C SER A 80 -16.91 1.18 6.03
N TRP A 81 -16.66 1.44 4.75
CA TRP A 81 -17.54 0.95 3.69
C TRP A 81 -17.58 -0.57 3.60
N ILE A 82 -16.59 -1.28 4.14
CA ILE A 82 -16.61 -2.74 4.22
C ILE A 82 -17.73 -3.21 5.17
N ASP A 83 -17.98 -2.49 6.27
CA ASP A 83 -19.11 -2.77 7.18
C ASP A 83 -20.46 -2.49 6.53
N GLU A 84 -20.52 -1.43 5.73
CA GLU A 84 -21.72 -1.00 5.02
C GLU A 84 -22.06 -1.90 3.83
N ILE A 85 -21.10 -2.69 3.35
CA ILE A 85 -21.24 -3.57 2.17
C ILE A 85 -20.84 -4.99 2.60
N PRO A 86 -21.71 -5.70 3.35
CA PRO A 86 -21.40 -7.03 3.84
C PRO A 86 -21.25 -8.03 2.67
N PRO A 87 -20.48 -9.12 2.86
CA PRO A 87 -20.34 -10.16 1.86
C PRO A 87 -21.71 -10.78 1.54
N LEU A 88 -21.94 -11.07 0.25
CA LEU A 88 -23.15 -11.76 -0.15
C LEU A 88 -23.10 -13.22 0.35
N ASP A 89 -24.22 -13.72 0.86
CA ASP A 89 -24.38 -15.14 1.18
C ASP A 89 -24.47 -15.92 -0.13
N THR A 90 -23.36 -16.54 -0.53
CA THR A 90 -23.26 -17.29 -1.78
C THR A 90 -22.52 -18.59 -1.54
N PRO A 91 -22.85 -19.68 -2.25
CA PRO A 91 -22.12 -20.94 -2.14
C PRO A 91 -20.72 -20.89 -2.76
N GLN A 92 -20.31 -19.72 -3.30
CA GLN A 92 -19.05 -19.53 -4.00
C GLN A 92 -17.89 -19.51 -3.01
N ARG A 93 -16.88 -20.34 -3.23
CA ARG A 93 -15.73 -20.51 -2.32
C ARG A 93 -14.62 -19.48 -2.51
N PHE A 94 -14.64 -18.70 -3.59
CA PHE A 94 -13.61 -17.71 -3.93
C PHE A 94 -14.28 -16.48 -4.56
N GLY A 95 -13.78 -15.29 -4.23
CA GLY A 95 -14.21 -14.03 -4.81
C GLY A 95 -15.68 -13.69 -4.55
N ASN A 96 -15.95 -13.00 -3.44
CA ASN A 96 -17.29 -12.51 -3.13
C ASN A 96 -17.66 -11.30 -4.01
N LYS A 97 -18.78 -11.39 -4.73
CA LYS A 97 -19.23 -10.34 -5.65
C LYS A 97 -19.58 -9.01 -4.96
N ALA A 98 -19.80 -8.98 -3.64
CA ALA A 98 -19.94 -7.73 -2.88
C ALA A 98 -18.73 -6.80 -3.07
N PHE A 99 -17.54 -7.36 -3.34
CA PHE A 99 -16.35 -6.56 -3.67
C PHE A 99 -16.57 -5.62 -4.85
N ARG A 100 -17.34 -6.05 -5.87
CA ARG A 100 -17.65 -5.19 -7.03
C ARG A 100 -18.45 -3.97 -6.63
N THR A 101 -19.39 -4.14 -5.69
CA THR A 101 -20.17 -3.04 -5.12
C THR A 101 -19.28 -2.09 -4.34
N TRP A 102 -18.40 -2.62 -3.49
CA TRP A 102 -17.41 -1.83 -2.75
C TRP A 102 -16.48 -1.06 -3.69
N PHE A 103 -15.94 -1.72 -4.72
CA PHE A 103 -15.01 -1.12 -5.67
C PHE A 103 -15.69 -0.04 -6.52
N THR A 104 -16.94 -0.28 -6.96
CA THR A 104 -17.74 0.73 -7.67
C THR A 104 -17.97 1.97 -6.80
N ARG A 105 -18.18 1.79 -5.48
CA ARG A 105 -18.30 2.92 -4.55
C ARG A 105 -16.99 3.68 -4.44
N LEU A 106 -15.85 2.98 -4.37
CA LEU A 106 -14.53 3.60 -4.42
C LEU A 106 -14.39 4.47 -5.67
N GLU A 107 -14.54 3.90 -6.86
CA GLU A 107 -14.38 4.62 -8.14
C GLU A 107 -15.25 5.87 -8.23
N LYS A 108 -16.52 5.78 -7.80
CA LYS A 108 -17.46 6.92 -7.81
C LYS A 108 -17.07 8.04 -6.85
N ASN A 109 -16.38 7.73 -5.76
CA ASN A 109 -16.00 8.71 -4.74
C ASN A 109 -14.55 9.19 -4.89
N SER A 110 -13.71 8.52 -5.68
CA SER A 110 -12.27 8.82 -5.76
C SER A 110 -11.97 10.27 -6.08
N ILE A 111 -12.67 10.90 -7.04
CA ILE A 111 -12.46 12.33 -7.33
C ILE A 111 -12.74 13.19 -6.09
N LYS A 112 -13.87 12.95 -5.41
CA LYS A 112 -14.26 13.71 -4.22
C LYS A 112 -13.28 13.49 -3.07
N LEU A 113 -12.86 12.25 -2.84
CA LEU A 113 -11.85 11.91 -1.83
C LEU A 113 -10.55 12.70 -2.05
N HIS A 114 -10.11 12.86 -3.30
CA HIS A 114 -8.92 13.67 -3.60
C HIS A 114 -9.17 15.17 -3.40
N GLN A 115 -10.32 15.69 -3.83
CA GLN A 115 -10.69 17.10 -3.63
C GLN A 115 -10.72 17.48 -2.13
N ASP A 116 -11.07 16.55 -1.25
CA ASP A 116 -11.16 16.78 0.19
C ASP A 116 -9.78 16.83 0.88
N ILE A 117 -8.77 16.19 0.30
CA ILE A 117 -7.40 16.17 0.86
C ILE A 117 -6.46 17.18 0.19
N LEU A 118 -6.69 17.51 -1.10
CA LEU A 118 -5.81 18.37 -1.89
C LEU A 118 -6.29 19.83 -1.91
N PRO A 119 -5.35 20.80 -1.93
CA PRO A 119 -5.70 22.19 -2.17
C PRO A 119 -6.24 22.39 -3.60
N GLU A 120 -7.13 23.36 -3.77
CA GLU A 120 -7.88 23.60 -5.02
C GLU A 120 -6.98 23.78 -6.26
N HIS A 121 -5.84 24.46 -6.11
CA HIS A 121 -4.89 24.66 -7.21
C HIS A 121 -4.24 23.36 -7.73
N LEU A 122 -4.34 22.24 -7.00
CA LEU A 122 -3.85 20.93 -7.42
C LEU A 122 -4.96 20.00 -7.93
N HIS A 123 -6.22 20.46 -8.00
CA HIS A 123 -7.33 19.61 -8.46
C HIS A 123 -7.17 19.12 -9.91
N GLY A 124 -6.41 19.84 -10.74
CA GLY A 124 -6.05 19.39 -12.09
C GLY A 124 -5.25 18.08 -12.12
N THR A 125 -4.52 17.75 -11.04
CA THR A 125 -3.71 16.53 -10.93
C THR A 125 -4.53 15.28 -10.59
N ILE A 126 -5.79 15.44 -10.18
CA ILE A 126 -6.66 14.35 -9.70
C ILE A 126 -6.89 13.30 -10.79
N ILE A 127 -6.95 13.71 -12.06
CA ILE A 127 -7.13 12.79 -13.19
C ILE A 127 -6.04 11.72 -13.25
N GLU A 128 -4.80 12.06 -12.88
CA GLU A 128 -3.68 11.10 -12.79
C GLU A 128 -3.74 10.28 -11.51
N LEU A 129 -3.97 10.95 -10.37
CA LEU A 129 -3.94 10.32 -9.05
C LEU A 129 -5.00 9.22 -8.91
N VAL A 130 -6.21 9.42 -9.45
CA VAL A 130 -7.32 8.48 -9.32
C VAL A 130 -7.00 7.12 -9.93
N ALA A 131 -6.25 7.06 -11.04
CA ALA A 131 -5.90 5.80 -11.68
C ALA A 131 -5.00 4.93 -10.76
N TYR A 132 -3.95 5.53 -10.18
CA TYR A 132 -3.06 4.85 -9.24
C TYR A 132 -3.76 4.50 -7.94
N PHE A 133 -4.61 5.40 -7.43
CA PHE A 133 -5.37 5.20 -6.21
C PHE A 133 -6.34 4.01 -6.35
N ASN A 134 -7.18 4.00 -7.39
CA ASN A 134 -8.15 2.92 -7.62
C ASN A 134 -7.44 1.59 -7.91
N GLY A 135 -6.32 1.64 -8.64
CA GLY A 135 -5.45 0.48 -8.87
C GLY A 135 -4.87 -0.10 -7.58
N GLY A 136 -4.88 0.65 -6.47
CA GLY A 136 -4.33 0.26 -5.17
C GLY A 136 -5.09 -0.83 -4.42
N PHE A 137 -6.33 -1.17 -4.79
CA PHE A 137 -7.22 -1.96 -3.91
C PHE A 137 -7.67 -3.31 -4.49
N GLY A 138 -7.08 -3.76 -5.60
CA GLY A 138 -7.42 -5.01 -6.27
C GLY A 138 -8.10 -4.81 -7.62
N ASN A 139 -8.60 -5.88 -8.22
CA ASN A 139 -9.34 -5.83 -9.48
C ASN A 139 -10.79 -6.28 -9.30
N SER A 140 -11.76 -5.40 -9.57
CA SER A 140 -13.19 -5.71 -9.39
C SER A 140 -13.71 -6.84 -10.30
N THR A 141 -13.14 -6.99 -11.49
CA THR A 141 -13.58 -8.02 -12.44
C THR A 141 -13.11 -9.39 -12.01
N ARG A 142 -11.81 -9.53 -11.72
CA ARG A 142 -11.17 -10.77 -11.30
C ARG A 142 -11.39 -11.10 -9.82
N ILE A 143 -11.74 -10.10 -9.00
CA ILE A 143 -11.90 -10.19 -7.54
C ILE A 143 -10.61 -10.72 -6.91
N ASP A 144 -9.49 -10.09 -7.31
CA ASP A 144 -8.15 -10.44 -6.86
C ASP A 144 -7.39 -9.22 -6.32
N TYR A 145 -6.32 -9.49 -5.57
CA TYR A 145 -5.36 -8.50 -5.09
C TYR A 145 -3.95 -9.11 -5.08
N GLY A 146 -2.91 -8.30 -5.26
CA GLY A 146 -1.53 -8.75 -5.23
C GLY A 146 -0.54 -7.58 -5.23
N SER A 147 0.75 -7.88 -5.37
CA SER A 147 1.84 -6.91 -5.23
C SER A 147 1.79 -5.78 -6.26
N GLY A 148 1.20 -5.99 -7.44
CA GLY A 148 0.95 -4.92 -8.41
C GLY A 148 -0.03 -3.85 -7.90
N HIS A 149 -1.01 -4.25 -7.09
CA HIS A 149 -1.95 -3.33 -6.45
C HIS A 149 -1.28 -2.58 -5.29
N GLU A 150 -0.48 -3.28 -4.47
CA GLU A 150 0.38 -2.65 -3.45
C GLU A 150 1.28 -1.58 -4.09
N LEU A 151 1.94 -1.90 -5.20
CA LEU A 151 2.78 -0.98 -5.95
C LEU A 151 1.98 0.23 -6.49
N SER A 152 0.74 0.03 -6.95
CA SER A 152 -0.12 1.11 -7.42
C SER A 152 -0.44 2.11 -6.30
N PHE A 153 -0.71 1.64 -5.09
CA PHE A 153 -0.93 2.51 -3.93
C PHE A 153 0.35 3.30 -3.56
N VAL A 154 1.51 2.66 -3.66
CA VAL A 154 2.80 3.33 -3.40
C VAL A 154 3.18 4.31 -4.51
N ALA A 155 2.82 4.01 -5.76
CA ALA A 155 2.92 4.95 -6.86
C ALA A 155 2.02 6.17 -6.64
N TRP A 156 0.81 5.99 -6.10
CA TRP A 156 -0.04 7.10 -5.69
C TRP A 156 0.61 7.99 -4.62
N LEU A 157 1.24 7.41 -3.59
CA LEU A 157 2.03 8.17 -2.60
C LEU A 157 3.22 8.90 -3.25
N CYS A 158 3.90 8.26 -4.20
CA CYS A 158 4.97 8.90 -4.97
C CYS A 158 4.44 10.09 -5.76
N CYS A 159 3.28 9.99 -6.43
CA CYS A 159 2.67 11.11 -7.13
C CYS A 159 2.33 12.28 -6.19
N LEU A 160 1.82 12.00 -4.99
CA LEU A 160 1.60 13.02 -3.96
C LEU A 160 2.90 13.70 -3.52
N ASN A 161 4.04 12.99 -3.51
CA ASN A 161 5.34 13.59 -3.30
C ASN A 161 5.79 14.45 -4.49
N LEU A 162 5.59 13.98 -5.72
CA LEU A 162 5.97 14.68 -6.95
C LEU A 162 5.23 16.02 -7.13
N ILE A 163 3.97 16.11 -6.70
CA ILE A 163 3.19 17.35 -6.71
C ILE A 163 3.44 18.23 -5.46
N GLY A 164 4.37 17.80 -4.59
CA GLY A 164 4.87 18.60 -3.46
C GLY A 164 3.98 18.62 -2.22
N VAL A 165 2.95 17.77 -2.12
CA VAL A 165 2.06 17.73 -0.96
C VAL A 165 2.55 16.79 0.14
N ILE A 166 3.17 15.66 -0.23
CA ILE A 166 3.97 14.84 0.71
C ILE A 166 5.42 15.29 0.63
N LYS A 167 5.99 15.71 1.75
CA LYS A 167 7.39 16.16 1.83
C LYS A 167 8.26 15.12 2.53
N GLN A 168 9.58 15.34 2.52
CA GLN A 168 10.53 14.45 3.17
C GLN A 168 10.24 14.25 4.68
N GLU A 169 9.73 15.27 5.36
CA GLU A 169 9.29 15.20 6.76
C GLU A 169 8.08 14.27 6.98
N ASP A 170 7.30 13.99 5.93
CA ASP A 170 6.16 13.09 5.98
C ASP A 170 6.52 11.64 5.67
N TYR A 171 7.71 11.33 5.12
CA TYR A 171 8.03 9.97 4.64
C TYR A 171 7.87 8.90 5.73
N THR A 172 8.35 9.18 6.94
CA THR A 172 8.17 8.25 8.06
C THR A 172 6.68 8.01 8.35
N ALA A 173 5.83 9.03 8.27
CA ALA A 173 4.40 8.90 8.52
C ALA A 173 3.63 8.28 7.35
N ALA A 174 4.07 8.53 6.12
CA ALA A 174 3.57 7.86 4.93
C ALA A 174 3.72 6.34 5.05
N ILE A 175 4.85 5.86 5.57
CA ILE A 175 5.07 4.42 5.74
C ILE A 175 4.48 3.89 7.05
N LEU A 176 4.78 4.50 8.19
CA LEU A 176 4.39 3.94 9.49
C LEU A 176 2.93 4.21 9.87
N LYS A 177 2.28 5.20 9.25
CA LYS A 177 0.87 5.53 9.53
C LYS A 177 -0.01 5.24 8.32
N ILE A 178 0.20 5.90 7.18
CA ILE A 178 -0.67 5.76 5.99
C ILE A 178 -0.60 4.32 5.45
N PHE A 179 0.60 3.82 5.15
CA PHE A 179 0.75 2.48 4.59
C PHE A 179 0.32 1.38 5.57
N THR A 180 0.55 1.55 6.87
CA THR A 180 -0.03 0.66 7.91
C THR A 180 -1.56 0.59 7.82
N LYS A 181 -2.25 1.73 7.69
CA LYS A 181 -3.73 1.75 7.56
C LYS A 181 -4.21 1.19 6.23
N TYR A 182 -3.46 1.43 5.16
CA TYR A 182 -3.70 0.77 3.87
C TYR A 182 -3.61 -0.75 4.01
N LEU A 183 -2.58 -1.28 4.67
CA LEU A 183 -2.44 -2.71 4.92
C LEU A 183 -3.60 -3.29 5.74
N ASP A 184 -4.07 -2.57 6.77
CA ASP A 184 -5.25 -2.97 7.54
C ASP A 184 -6.50 -3.07 6.65
N LEU A 185 -6.68 -2.10 5.76
CA LEU A 185 -7.79 -2.03 4.82
C LEU A 185 -7.75 -3.17 3.80
N VAL A 186 -6.64 -3.36 3.10
CA VAL A 186 -6.56 -4.41 2.07
C VAL A 186 -6.64 -5.82 2.66
N ARG A 187 -6.11 -6.05 3.88
CA ARG A 187 -6.31 -7.31 4.60
C ARG A 187 -7.77 -7.56 4.93
N ARG A 188 -8.49 -6.51 5.31
CA ARG A 188 -9.92 -6.61 5.57
C ARG A 188 -10.70 -6.94 4.30
N LEU A 189 -10.35 -6.31 3.17
CA LEU A 189 -10.92 -6.66 1.87
C LEU A 189 -10.66 -8.12 1.49
N GLN A 190 -9.40 -8.57 1.60
CA GLN A 190 -9.00 -9.95 1.32
C GLN A 190 -9.82 -10.96 2.12
N ARG A 191 -9.98 -10.74 3.43
CA ARG A 191 -10.72 -11.66 4.32
C ARG A 191 -12.23 -11.59 4.13
N VAL A 192 -12.81 -10.38 4.08
CA VAL A 192 -14.27 -10.21 4.03
C VAL A 192 -14.81 -10.61 2.66
N TYR A 193 -14.10 -10.26 1.58
CA TYR A 193 -14.54 -10.55 0.22
C TYR A 193 -13.83 -11.74 -0.42
N MET A 194 -12.97 -12.45 0.32
CA MET A 194 -12.29 -13.65 -0.15
C MET A 194 -11.55 -13.41 -1.48
N LEU A 195 -10.76 -12.33 -1.54
CA LEU A 195 -10.03 -11.95 -2.74
C LEU A 195 -8.99 -13.01 -3.09
N GLU A 196 -8.85 -13.31 -4.37
CA GLU A 196 -7.84 -14.26 -4.85
C GLU A 196 -6.44 -13.60 -4.93
N PRO A 197 -5.35 -14.35 -4.71
CA PRO A 197 -4.00 -13.87 -4.93
C PRO A 197 -3.74 -13.58 -6.42
N ALA A 198 -3.42 -12.34 -6.77
CA ALA A 198 -3.11 -11.93 -8.13
C ALA A 198 -1.63 -12.19 -8.47
N GLY A 199 -1.38 -12.96 -9.53
CA GLY A 199 -0.02 -13.21 -10.03
C GLY A 199 0.86 -14.01 -9.07
N SER A 200 0.26 -14.92 -8.28
CA SER A 200 1.02 -15.72 -7.33
C SER A 200 2.08 -16.58 -8.03
N HIS A 201 3.30 -16.56 -7.50
CA HIS A 201 4.37 -17.47 -7.93
C HIS A 201 4.29 -18.83 -7.20
N GLY A 202 3.13 -19.15 -6.61
CA GLY A 202 2.97 -20.30 -5.72
C GLY A 202 3.97 -20.27 -4.57
N VAL A 203 4.60 -21.41 -4.29
CA VAL A 203 5.56 -21.61 -3.18
C VAL A 203 6.86 -20.79 -3.36
N TRP A 204 7.06 -20.16 -4.51
CA TRP A 204 8.22 -19.31 -4.80
C TRP A 204 7.97 -17.82 -4.56
N GLY A 205 6.72 -17.44 -4.25
CA GLY A 205 6.37 -16.09 -3.80
C GLY A 205 6.76 -15.87 -2.34
N LEU A 206 7.13 -14.63 -2.00
CA LEU A 206 7.41 -14.26 -0.61
C LEU A 206 6.14 -14.29 0.26
N ASP A 207 5.02 -13.91 -0.35
CA ASP A 207 3.67 -13.83 0.22
C ASP A 207 2.66 -13.88 -0.94
N ASP A 208 1.41 -14.24 -0.63
CA ASP A 208 0.34 -14.29 -1.63
C ASP A 208 -0.08 -12.90 -2.14
N HIS A 209 0.10 -11.85 -1.34
CA HIS A 209 -0.48 -10.53 -1.62
C HIS A 209 0.51 -9.36 -1.53
N GLN A 210 1.45 -9.36 -0.57
CA GLN A 210 2.26 -8.18 -0.23
C GLN A 210 3.77 -8.38 -0.46
N PHE A 211 4.50 -7.29 -0.71
CA PHE A 211 5.95 -7.31 -0.81
C PHE A 211 6.60 -6.16 -0.02
N LEU A 212 6.15 -4.92 -0.22
CA LEU A 212 6.78 -3.74 0.37
C LEU A 212 6.67 -3.69 1.88
N SER A 213 5.65 -4.34 2.46
CA SER A 213 5.56 -4.54 3.91
C SER A 213 6.77 -5.30 4.49
N TYR A 214 7.36 -6.25 3.75
CA TYR A 214 8.59 -6.95 4.15
C TYR A 214 9.81 -6.06 3.98
N TYR A 215 9.89 -5.32 2.87
CA TYR A 215 11.02 -4.44 2.57
C TYR A 215 11.18 -3.37 3.66
N TRP A 216 10.13 -2.57 3.88
CA TRP A 216 10.15 -1.55 4.93
C TRP A 216 10.15 -2.15 6.34
N GLY A 217 9.45 -3.26 6.56
CA GLY A 217 9.47 -3.97 7.83
C GLY A 217 10.87 -4.46 8.24
N SER A 218 11.70 -4.85 7.27
CA SER A 218 13.09 -5.26 7.50
C SER A 218 13.98 -4.07 7.88
N ALA A 219 13.75 -2.89 7.28
CA ALA A 219 14.49 -1.67 7.62
C ALA A 219 14.24 -1.22 9.05
N GLN A 220 13.01 -1.35 9.55
CA GLN A 220 12.70 -1.06 10.96
C GLN A 220 13.50 -1.94 11.95
N LEU A 221 13.97 -3.10 11.52
CA LEU A 221 14.74 -4.07 12.32
C LEU A 221 16.24 -4.08 12.00
N LYS A 222 16.73 -3.11 11.22
CA LYS A 222 18.14 -3.03 10.83
C LYS A 222 19.04 -2.94 12.06
N ASP A 223 20.04 -3.82 12.18
CA ASP A 223 20.95 -3.84 13.34
C ASP A 223 20.27 -4.04 14.71
N HIS A 224 19.02 -4.53 14.74
CA HIS A 224 18.29 -4.74 15.99
C HIS A 224 19.08 -5.68 16.94
N PRO A 225 19.21 -5.34 18.25
CA PRO A 225 20.09 -6.08 19.15
C PRO A 225 19.67 -7.55 19.32
N ASN A 226 18.36 -7.78 19.53
CA ASN A 226 17.83 -9.10 19.88
C ASN A 226 17.09 -9.82 18.73
N LEU A 227 16.32 -9.08 17.92
CA LEU A 227 15.58 -9.64 16.79
C LEU A 227 16.50 -9.80 15.59
N LYS A 228 16.60 -11.04 15.09
CA LYS A 228 17.36 -11.41 13.89
C LYS A 228 16.41 -12.06 12.88
N PRO A 229 16.78 -12.21 11.60
CA PRO A 229 15.92 -12.86 10.60
C PRO A 229 15.41 -14.25 11.02
N LYS A 230 16.21 -15.04 11.74
CA LYS A 230 15.75 -16.35 12.26
C LYS A 230 14.66 -16.27 13.33
N SER A 231 14.54 -15.12 14.02
CA SER A 231 13.58 -14.92 15.11
C SER A 231 12.12 -14.96 14.62
N ILE A 232 11.90 -14.80 13.31
CA ILE A 232 10.57 -14.76 12.70
C ILE A 232 9.83 -16.10 12.80
N LEU A 233 10.59 -17.20 12.93
CA LEU A 233 10.05 -18.54 13.06
C LEU A 233 9.82 -18.96 14.52
N SER A 234 10.25 -18.14 15.49
CA SER A 234 10.15 -18.51 16.90
C SER A 234 8.71 -18.45 17.40
N GLU A 235 8.32 -19.40 18.24
CA GLU A 235 6.99 -19.42 18.84
C GLU A 235 6.72 -18.18 19.68
N ASP A 236 7.75 -17.64 20.35
CA ASP A 236 7.65 -16.40 21.11
C ASP A 236 7.30 -15.20 20.21
N PHE A 237 7.94 -15.08 19.05
CA PHE A 237 7.64 -14.01 18.09
C PHE A 237 6.21 -14.13 17.55
N VAL A 238 5.79 -15.35 17.22
CA VAL A 238 4.42 -15.66 16.75
C VAL A 238 3.39 -15.37 17.85
N ASN A 239 3.65 -15.78 19.08
CA ASN A 239 2.74 -15.58 20.22
C ASN A 239 2.66 -14.11 20.65
N MET A 240 3.77 -13.38 20.57
CA MET A 240 3.80 -11.92 20.78
C MET A 240 3.05 -11.17 19.68
N SER A 241 3.11 -11.62 18.41
CA SER A 241 2.31 -11.06 17.31
C SER A 241 0.80 -11.32 17.47
N LYS A 242 0.40 -12.51 17.94
CA LYS A 242 -1.01 -12.91 18.15
C LYS A 242 -1.72 -12.13 19.26
N LYS A 243 -1.01 -11.65 20.29
CA LYS A 243 -1.59 -10.92 21.43
C LYS A 243 -1.90 -9.44 21.13
N GLY A 244 -1.83 -8.99 19.88
CA GLY A 244 -2.09 -7.59 19.50
C GLY A 244 -1.04 -6.58 19.98
N HIS A 245 -0.01 -7.03 20.71
CA HIS A 245 1.06 -6.16 21.19
C HIS A 245 2.02 -5.71 20.07
N PHE A 246 2.09 -6.40 18.93
CA PHE A 246 3.06 -6.14 17.85
C PHE A 246 2.49 -5.70 16.49
N THR A 247 1.17 -5.75 16.28
CA THR A 247 0.52 -5.09 15.12
C THR A 247 0.77 -3.58 15.11
N ASN A 248 1.15 -3.03 16.26
CA ASN A 248 1.51 -1.63 16.48
C ASN A 248 3.02 -1.34 16.47
N ILE A 249 3.91 -2.28 16.14
CA ILE A 249 5.36 -2.08 16.33
C ILE A 249 6.15 -2.18 15.02
N HIS A 250 5.95 -3.20 14.18
CA HIS A 250 6.67 -3.32 12.90
C HIS A 250 5.75 -3.81 11.77
N LEU A 251 5.87 -3.23 10.57
CA LEU A 251 5.16 -3.65 9.36
C LEU A 251 5.40 -5.14 9.09
N TYR A 252 6.59 -5.60 9.43
CA TYR A 252 7.02 -7.00 9.39
C TYR A 252 6.11 -7.96 10.19
N CYS A 253 5.57 -7.51 11.33
CA CYS A 253 4.79 -8.36 12.23
C CYS A 253 3.32 -8.47 11.83
N MET A 254 2.80 -7.53 11.03
CA MET A 254 1.42 -7.60 10.55
C MET A 254 1.22 -8.71 9.50
N ILE A 255 2.31 -9.21 8.93
CA ILE A 255 2.33 -10.22 7.87
C ILE A 255 2.28 -11.64 8.45
N PHE A 256 3.02 -11.88 9.55
CA PHE A 256 3.22 -13.23 10.09
C PHE A 256 2.00 -13.87 10.78
N GLN A 257 0.89 -13.13 10.97
CA GLN A 257 -0.34 -13.74 11.48
C GLN A 257 -0.96 -14.73 10.48
N GLU A 258 -0.76 -14.56 9.17
CA GLU A 258 -1.45 -15.37 8.15
C GLU A 258 -0.67 -16.61 7.71
N PHE A 259 0.67 -16.57 7.69
CA PHE A 259 1.50 -17.71 7.27
C PHE A 259 1.20 -19.00 8.07
N LYS A 260 0.81 -18.89 9.35
CA LYS A 260 0.40 -20.04 10.16
C LYS A 260 -1.10 -20.33 10.16
N ILE A 261 -1.98 -19.39 9.81
CA ILE A 261 -3.42 -19.67 9.66
C ILE A 261 -3.67 -20.44 8.36
N GLY A 262 -2.97 -20.07 7.27
CA GLY A 262 -3.00 -20.82 6.01
C GLY A 262 -2.46 -22.25 6.15
N GLN A 263 -1.34 -22.45 6.85
CA GLN A 263 -0.80 -23.80 7.08
C GLN A 263 -1.68 -24.67 7.98
N LYS A 264 -2.40 -24.09 8.95
CA LYS A 264 -3.32 -24.86 9.81
C LYS A 264 -4.55 -25.33 9.04
N LEU A 265 -5.09 -24.48 8.17
CA LEU A 265 -6.19 -24.88 7.29
C LEU A 265 -5.78 -25.97 6.29
N ILE A 266 -4.51 -26.07 5.91
CA ILE A 266 -3.99 -27.14 5.03
C ILE A 266 -3.73 -28.45 5.80
N GLN A 267 -3.49 -28.39 7.11
CA GLN A 267 -3.30 -29.59 7.95
C GLN A 267 -4.61 -30.19 8.49
N ASP A 268 -5.70 -29.41 8.47
CA ASP A 268 -7.04 -29.85 8.87
C ASP A 268 -7.87 -30.41 7.68
N TYR A 269 -7.22 -30.74 6.54
CA TYR A 269 -7.78 -31.51 5.41
C TYR A 269 -7.05 -32.84 5.20
#